data_AF-A0A939YGR8-F1
#
_entry.id   AF-A0A939YGR8-F1
#
_cell.length_a   1.000
_cell.length_b   1.000
_cell.length_c   1.000
_cell.angle_alpha   90.00
_cell.angle_beta   90.00
_cell.angle_gamma   90.00
#
_symmetry.space_group_name_H-M   'P 1'
#
loop_
_entity.id
_entity.type
_entity.pdbx_description
1 polymer ?
#
loop_
_entity_poly.entity_id
_entity_poly.type
_entity_poly.pdbx_seq_one_letter_code
_entity_poly.pdbx_strand_id
1 'polypeptide(L)'
;MAFDNYKIIDKNAGASFDDVKHILYSGVKYVVFDLEGQADDSQYKKLYDYSKERFPEKVFDSVDAAKAFDEKNAGGSLDAAAEAISFADFKLNSDGLIPCIAQDYKTGEVLMMAWMNEESYNKTLETGLMTYWSRSRSKLWTKGEESGHFQHMISLIIDCDKDTILAKVRQEGPACHTGNPTCFFTSIVEGEKSASIRNVLEDVYKVIADRKVNPKEGSYTNYLFDSGVDKILKKVGEEATEIVIAAKNPDNSEIKYEIADFLYHAMVLMAEKGVTWDEIADELARRE
;
A
#
# COMPACT_ATOMS: atom_id res chain seq x y z
N MET A 1 8.28 -34.55 1.96
CA MET A 1 7.66 -34.70 0.62
C MET A 1 6.21 -34.26 0.78
N ALA A 2 5.69 -33.18 0.20
CA ALA A 2 6.17 -32.28 -0.84
C ALA A 2 6.06 -30.81 -0.36
N PHE A 3 7.01 -29.99 -0.80
CA PHE A 3 7.05 -28.55 -0.57
C PHE A 3 6.29 -27.87 -1.73
N ASP A 4 5.01 -27.60 -1.55
CA ASP A 4 4.24 -26.88 -2.57
C ASP A 4 3.88 -25.47 -2.04
N ASN A 5 4.92 -24.65 -1.83
CA ASN A 5 4.76 -23.20 -1.55
C ASN A 5 4.47 -22.40 -2.84
N TYR A 6 3.97 -23.06 -3.89
CA TYR A 6 3.59 -22.42 -5.14
C TYR A 6 2.13 -22.73 -5.49
N LYS A 7 1.45 -21.78 -6.13
CA LYS A 7 0.09 -21.97 -6.66
C LYS A 7 0.14 -21.96 -8.17
N ILE A 8 -0.29 -23.07 -8.77
CA ILE A 8 -0.43 -23.18 -10.22
C ILE A 8 -1.77 -22.55 -10.61
N ILE A 9 -1.70 -21.57 -11.49
CA ILE A 9 -2.85 -21.13 -12.27
C ILE A 9 -2.89 -22.03 -13.51
N ASP A 10 -4.05 -22.64 -13.75
CA ASP A 10 -4.33 -23.45 -14.93
C ASP A 10 -5.30 -22.68 -15.83
N LYS A 11 -5.01 -22.63 -17.13
CA LYS A 11 -5.88 -22.07 -18.17
C LYS A 11 -7.29 -22.65 -18.15
N ASN A 12 -7.44 -23.93 -17.79
CA ASN A 12 -8.71 -24.64 -17.76
C ASN A 12 -9.53 -24.33 -16.50
N ALA A 13 -8.91 -23.73 -15.48
CA ALA A 13 -9.58 -23.36 -14.24
C ALA A 13 -10.37 -22.04 -14.34
N GLY A 14 -10.24 -21.29 -15.45
CA GLY A 14 -11.03 -20.09 -15.71
C GLY A 14 -10.75 -18.92 -14.76
N ALA A 15 -9.54 -18.83 -14.19
CA ALA A 15 -9.17 -17.80 -13.24
C ALA A 15 -9.31 -16.38 -13.83
N SER A 16 -9.98 -15.50 -13.09
CA SER A 16 -10.11 -14.09 -13.45
C SER A 16 -8.87 -13.28 -13.04
N PHE A 17 -8.79 -12.02 -13.50
CA PHE A 17 -7.76 -11.08 -13.05
C PHE A 17 -7.79 -10.89 -11.53
N ASP A 18 -8.98 -10.83 -10.93
CA ASP A 18 -9.12 -10.65 -9.49
C ASP A 18 -8.69 -11.90 -8.71
N ASP A 19 -9.00 -13.10 -9.20
CA ASP A 19 -8.53 -14.35 -8.59
C ASP A 19 -7.01 -14.43 -8.54
N VAL A 20 -6.37 -14.09 -9.67
CA VAL A 20 -4.91 -14.06 -9.75
C VAL A 20 -4.35 -12.96 -8.87
N LYS A 21 -4.96 -11.77 -8.84
CA LYS A 21 -4.56 -10.67 -7.97
C LYS A 21 -4.58 -11.09 -6.50
N HIS A 22 -5.62 -11.78 -6.05
CA HIS A 22 -5.69 -12.32 -4.69
C HIS A 22 -4.55 -13.30 -4.39
N ILE A 23 -4.22 -14.18 -5.34
CA ILE A 23 -3.12 -15.15 -5.18
C ILE A 23 -1.75 -14.44 -5.18
N LEU A 24 -1.56 -13.42 -5.99
CA LEU A 24 -0.32 -12.64 -6.03
C LEU A 24 -0.06 -11.90 -4.71
N TYR A 25 -1.12 -11.48 -4.03
CA TYR A 25 -1.03 -10.83 -2.72
C TYR A 25 -1.17 -11.81 -1.54
N SER A 26 -1.30 -13.11 -1.79
CA SER A 26 -1.33 -14.12 -0.73
C SER A 26 0.04 -14.52 -0.22
N GLY A 27 0.06 -15.27 0.90
CA GLY A 27 1.29 -15.84 1.47
C GLY A 27 1.97 -16.90 0.59
N VAL A 28 1.43 -17.21 -0.59
CA VAL A 28 2.06 -18.13 -1.56
C VAL A 28 3.42 -17.57 -1.99
N LYS A 29 4.47 -18.41 -1.97
CA LYS A 29 5.84 -18.01 -2.35
C LYS A 29 5.94 -17.74 -3.85
N TYR A 30 5.38 -18.63 -4.68
CA TYR A 30 5.41 -18.51 -6.14
C TYR A 30 4.05 -18.75 -6.81
N VAL A 31 3.74 -17.97 -7.84
CA VAL A 31 2.56 -18.15 -8.69
C VAL A 31 3.04 -18.62 -10.05
N VAL A 32 2.64 -19.82 -10.43
CA VAL A 32 3.09 -20.46 -11.67
C VAL A 32 1.94 -20.46 -12.67
N PHE A 33 2.13 -19.86 -13.84
CA PHE A 33 1.18 -19.94 -14.93
C PHE A 33 1.56 -21.07 -15.87
N ASP A 34 0.68 -22.05 -16.03
CA ASP A 34 0.85 -23.03 -17.11
C ASP A 34 0.56 -22.40 -18.48
N LEU A 35 1.63 -21.93 -19.15
CA LEU A 35 1.55 -21.28 -20.47
C LEU A 35 1.59 -22.28 -21.64
N GLU A 36 1.65 -23.59 -21.40
CA GLU A 36 1.87 -24.56 -22.47
C GLU A 36 0.73 -24.51 -23.52
N GLY A 37 1.12 -24.25 -24.78
CA GLY A 37 0.20 -24.15 -25.92
C GLY A 37 -0.69 -22.90 -25.94
N GLN A 38 -0.36 -21.83 -25.21
CA GLN A 38 -1.07 -20.55 -25.28
C GLN A 38 -0.64 -19.70 -26.48
N ALA A 39 -1.61 -19.06 -27.12
CA ALA A 39 -1.33 -17.99 -28.08
C ALA A 39 -0.89 -16.72 -27.34
N ASP A 40 0.02 -15.96 -27.94
CA ASP A 40 0.59 -14.74 -27.35
C ASP A 40 -0.48 -13.69 -26.96
N ASP A 41 -1.57 -13.61 -27.71
CA ASP A 41 -2.64 -12.63 -27.48
C ASP A 41 -3.78 -13.14 -26.56
N SER A 42 -3.64 -14.35 -26.00
CA SER A 42 -4.65 -14.91 -25.09
C SER A 42 -4.79 -14.07 -23.82
N GLN A 43 -6.02 -14.00 -23.30
CA GLN A 43 -6.28 -13.33 -22.01
C GLN A 43 -5.41 -13.90 -20.89
N TYR A 44 -5.12 -15.20 -20.96
CA TYR A 44 -4.28 -15.90 -20.01
C TYR A 44 -2.81 -15.46 -20.07
N LYS A 45 -2.25 -15.31 -21.28
CA LYS A 45 -0.89 -14.78 -21.47
C LYS A 45 -0.78 -13.32 -21.03
N LYS A 46 -1.78 -12.49 -21.35
CA LYS A 46 -1.86 -11.09 -20.87
C LYS A 46 -1.86 -11.00 -19.35
N LEU A 47 -2.58 -11.92 -18.69
CA LEU A 47 -2.64 -12.00 -17.24
C LEU A 47 -1.27 -12.39 -16.66
N TYR A 48 -0.58 -13.36 -17.26
CA TYR A 48 0.81 -13.69 -16.91
C TYR A 48 1.74 -12.49 -17.08
N ASP A 49 1.73 -11.82 -18.24
CA ASP A 49 2.64 -10.72 -18.53
C ASP A 49 2.45 -9.55 -17.55
N TYR A 50 1.19 -9.16 -17.31
CA TYR A 50 0.84 -8.16 -16.31
C TYR A 50 1.32 -8.55 -14.91
N SER A 51 1.11 -9.81 -14.53
CA SER A 51 1.50 -10.33 -13.22
C SER A 51 3.01 -10.40 -13.06
N LYS A 52 3.73 -10.81 -14.11
CA LYS A 52 5.20 -10.94 -14.14
C LYS A 52 5.89 -9.58 -14.13
N GLU A 53 5.36 -8.60 -14.84
CA GLU A 53 5.84 -7.22 -14.80
C GLU A 53 5.74 -6.64 -13.38
N ARG A 54 4.62 -6.93 -12.69
CA ARG A 54 4.34 -6.38 -11.37
C ARG A 54 4.99 -7.16 -10.21
N PHE A 55 5.19 -8.47 -10.37
CA PHE A 55 5.76 -9.37 -9.37
C PHE A 55 6.83 -10.29 -9.98
N PRO A 56 7.94 -9.72 -10.48
CA PRO A 56 8.95 -10.48 -11.22
C PRO A 56 9.60 -11.60 -10.42
N GLU A 57 9.63 -11.49 -9.09
CA GLU A 57 10.24 -12.46 -8.18
C GLU A 57 9.26 -13.54 -7.67
N LYS A 58 7.96 -13.38 -7.96
CA LYS A 58 6.89 -14.27 -7.50
C LYS A 58 6.24 -15.04 -8.63
N VAL A 59 6.21 -14.49 -9.84
CA VAL A 59 5.47 -15.07 -10.98
C VAL A 59 6.40 -15.81 -11.92
N PHE A 60 6.05 -17.04 -12.27
CA PHE A 60 6.84 -17.90 -13.16
C PHE A 60 5.95 -18.60 -14.18
N ASP A 61 6.52 -18.99 -15.31
CA ASP A 61 5.83 -19.75 -16.37
C ASP A 61 5.97 -21.27 -16.20
N SER A 62 6.76 -21.71 -15.22
CA SER A 62 6.96 -23.12 -14.89
C SER A 62 7.43 -23.29 -13.44
N VAL A 63 7.14 -24.46 -12.88
CA VAL A 63 7.64 -24.86 -11.55
C VAL A 63 9.16 -24.93 -11.56
N ASP A 64 9.78 -25.36 -12.65
CA ASP A 64 11.23 -25.46 -12.78
C ASP A 64 11.89 -24.07 -12.80
N ALA A 65 11.29 -23.08 -13.46
CA ALA A 65 11.77 -21.69 -13.41
C ALA A 65 11.68 -21.10 -11.99
N ALA A 66 10.59 -21.40 -11.27
CA ALA A 66 10.44 -20.99 -9.87
C ALA A 66 11.51 -21.63 -8.98
N LYS A 67 11.75 -22.93 -9.12
CA LYS A 67 12.79 -23.66 -8.38
C LYS A 67 14.20 -23.17 -8.70
N ALA A 68 14.52 -22.96 -9.97
CA ALA A 68 15.83 -22.44 -10.38
C ALA A 68 16.07 -21.02 -9.85
N PHE A 69 15.01 -20.20 -9.79
CA PHE A 69 15.06 -18.90 -9.13
C PHE A 69 15.31 -19.02 -7.64
N ASP A 70 14.63 -19.93 -6.94
CA ASP A 70 14.82 -20.18 -5.50
C ASP A 70 16.25 -20.66 -5.19
N GLU A 71 16.75 -21.67 -5.92
CA GLU A 71 18.10 -22.21 -5.77
C GLU A 71 19.19 -21.16 -5.99
N LYS A 72 19.01 -20.26 -6.95
CA LYS A 72 19.95 -19.18 -7.26
C LYS A 72 19.93 -18.06 -6.22
N ASN A 73 18.80 -17.86 -5.54
CA ASN A 73 18.58 -16.79 -4.56
C ASN A 73 18.53 -17.30 -3.10
N ALA A 74 18.84 -18.58 -2.87
CA ALA A 74 18.87 -19.24 -1.56
C ALA A 74 19.89 -18.66 -0.54
N GLY A 75 20.62 -17.59 -0.91
CA GLY A 75 21.44 -16.77 -0.01
C GLY A 75 20.68 -15.60 0.66
N GLY A 76 19.40 -15.40 0.34
CA GLY A 76 18.54 -14.38 0.94
C GLY A 76 17.11 -14.90 1.13
N SER A 77 16.88 -15.70 2.17
CA SER A 77 15.56 -16.26 2.51
C SER A 77 14.63 -15.20 3.09
N LEU A 78 13.40 -15.14 2.57
CA LEU A 78 12.21 -14.93 3.39
C LEU A 78 11.13 -15.92 2.94
N ASP A 79 11.17 -17.13 3.51
CA ASP A 79 10.08 -18.10 3.49
C ASP A 79 8.94 -17.62 4.41
N ALA A 80 8.12 -16.66 3.95
CA ALA A 80 7.06 -16.04 4.78
C ALA A 80 6.01 -17.02 5.34
N ALA A 81 5.84 -18.21 4.75
CA ALA A 81 4.94 -19.26 5.25
C ALA A 81 5.66 -20.36 6.06
N ALA A 82 6.97 -20.54 5.91
CA ALA A 82 7.73 -21.56 6.67
C ALA A 82 8.36 -21.01 7.96
N GLU A 83 8.42 -19.68 8.12
CA GLU A 83 8.95 -18.98 9.29
C GLU A 83 7.87 -18.29 10.14
N ALA A 84 6.59 -18.46 9.80
CA ALA A 84 5.50 -17.89 10.59
C ALA A 84 5.48 -18.50 12.00
N ILE A 85 5.46 -17.64 13.03
CA ILE A 85 5.36 -18.05 14.43
C ILE A 85 4.06 -18.84 14.61
N SER A 86 4.14 -19.99 15.28
CA SER A 86 2.95 -20.80 15.56
C SER A 86 1.96 -20.00 16.39
N PHE A 87 0.66 -20.09 16.08
CA PHE A 87 -0.39 -19.44 16.87
C PHE A 87 -0.36 -19.87 18.35
N ALA A 88 0.12 -21.10 18.63
CA ALA A 88 0.30 -21.61 19.98
C ALA A 88 1.33 -20.83 20.82
N ASP A 89 2.22 -20.06 20.19
CA ASP A 89 3.23 -19.24 20.86
C ASP A 89 2.71 -17.86 21.28
N PHE A 90 1.47 -17.53 20.91
CA PHE A 90 0.84 -16.25 21.23
C PHE A 90 0.20 -16.25 22.62
N LYS A 91 0.25 -15.10 23.29
CA LYS A 91 -0.50 -14.85 24.51
C LYS A 91 -1.89 -14.37 24.15
N LEU A 92 -2.87 -15.20 24.46
CA LEU A 92 -4.28 -14.94 24.17
C LEU A 92 -4.98 -14.35 25.39
N ASN A 93 -6.05 -13.61 25.16
CA ASN A 93 -6.96 -13.22 26.23
C ASN A 93 -7.76 -14.44 26.76
N SER A 94 -8.62 -14.22 27.75
CA SER A 94 -9.47 -15.28 28.35
C SER A 94 -10.43 -15.96 27.36
N ASP A 95 -10.72 -15.31 26.23
CA ASP A 95 -11.62 -15.82 25.19
C ASP A 95 -10.86 -16.60 24.10
N GLY A 96 -9.53 -16.78 24.25
CA GLY A 96 -8.68 -17.42 23.24
C GLY A 96 -8.43 -16.54 22.01
N LEU A 97 -8.51 -15.21 22.17
CA LEU A 97 -8.36 -14.24 21.10
C LEU A 97 -7.13 -13.36 21.29
N ILE A 98 -6.54 -12.93 20.17
CA ILE A 98 -5.47 -11.94 20.13
C ILE A 98 -5.95 -10.67 19.41
N PRO A 99 -5.66 -9.45 19.91
CA PRO A 99 -5.89 -8.23 19.16
C PRO A 99 -4.99 -8.14 17.93
N CYS A 100 -5.56 -7.70 16.82
CA CYS A 100 -4.87 -7.43 15.57
C CYS A 100 -5.16 -6.00 15.11
N ILE A 101 -4.11 -5.19 14.99
CA ILE A 101 -4.14 -3.82 14.51
C ILE A 101 -3.83 -3.85 13.01
N ALA A 102 -4.78 -3.46 12.18
CA ALA A 102 -4.56 -3.26 10.75
C ALA A 102 -4.04 -1.85 10.52
N GLN A 103 -2.89 -1.73 9.87
CA GLN A 103 -2.24 -0.46 9.54
C GLN A 103 -1.92 -0.44 8.05
N ASP A 104 -2.21 0.67 7.38
CA ASP A 104 -1.86 0.81 5.97
C ASP A 104 -0.32 0.75 5.80
N TYR A 105 0.11 -0.12 4.89
CA TYR A 105 1.53 -0.39 4.67
C TYR A 105 2.30 0.81 4.09
N LYS A 106 1.63 1.69 3.33
CA LYS A 106 2.23 2.89 2.72
C LYS A 106 2.15 4.08 3.66
N THR A 107 0.97 4.35 4.21
CA THR A 107 0.73 5.57 4.99
C THR A 107 1.20 5.46 6.44
N GLY A 108 1.24 4.24 6.99
CA GLY A 108 1.39 4.02 8.42
C GLY A 108 0.13 4.43 9.20
N GLU A 109 -0.97 4.79 8.54
CA GLU A 109 -2.24 5.09 9.21
C GLU A 109 -2.81 3.82 9.83
N VAL A 110 -3.18 3.89 11.11
CA VAL A 110 -3.92 2.80 11.76
C VAL A 110 -5.34 2.80 11.22
N LEU A 111 -5.74 1.71 10.59
CA LEU A 111 -7.03 1.58 9.91
C LEU A 111 -8.12 1.06 10.85
N MET A 112 -7.83 -0.01 11.58
CA MET A 112 -8.79 -0.63 12.51
C MET A 112 -8.10 -1.58 13.49
N MET A 113 -8.83 -1.97 14.53
CA MET A 113 -8.48 -3.08 15.40
C MET A 113 -9.59 -4.13 15.34
N ALA A 114 -9.23 -5.40 15.22
CA ALA A 114 -10.14 -6.52 15.31
C ALA A 114 -9.49 -7.71 16.03
N TRP A 115 -10.29 -8.71 16.40
CA TRP A 115 -9.81 -9.89 17.10
C TRP A 115 -9.50 -11.01 16.11
N MET A 116 -8.49 -11.81 16.43
CA MET A 116 -8.16 -13.04 15.70
C MET A 116 -8.18 -14.23 16.66
N ASN A 117 -8.73 -15.35 16.20
CA ASN A 117 -8.48 -16.68 16.76
C ASN A 117 -7.53 -17.47 15.81
N GLU A 118 -7.15 -18.67 16.20
CA GLU A 118 -6.25 -19.53 15.42
C GLU A 118 -6.74 -19.75 13.98
N GLU A 119 -8.04 -20.01 13.83
CA GLU A 119 -8.66 -20.25 12.52
C GLU A 119 -8.54 -19.02 11.60
N SER A 120 -8.81 -17.82 12.13
CA SER A 120 -8.70 -16.56 11.37
C SER A 120 -7.25 -16.20 11.01
N TYR A 121 -6.30 -16.55 11.88
CA TYR A 121 -4.86 -16.40 11.62
C TYR A 121 -4.40 -17.29 10.49
N ASN A 122 -4.70 -18.58 10.57
CA ASN A 122 -4.36 -19.55 9.53
C ASN A 122 -5.04 -19.18 8.20
N LYS A 123 -6.30 -18.71 8.24
CA LYS A 123 -7.00 -18.27 7.03
C LYS A 123 -6.36 -17.04 6.39
N THR A 124 -5.87 -16.10 7.21
CA THR A 124 -5.14 -14.93 6.72
C THR A 124 -3.83 -15.34 6.04
N LEU A 125 -3.05 -16.24 6.64
CA LEU A 125 -1.83 -16.77 6.04
C LEU A 125 -2.09 -17.53 4.73
N GLU A 126 -3.14 -18.35 4.70
CA GLU A 126 -3.54 -19.13 3.53
C GLU A 126 -3.97 -18.23 2.36
N THR A 127 -4.81 -17.24 2.63
CA THR A 127 -5.50 -16.46 1.59
C THR A 127 -4.79 -15.16 1.22
N GLY A 128 -3.95 -14.61 2.10
CA GLY A 128 -3.47 -13.24 1.97
C GLY A 128 -4.47 -12.17 2.32
N LEU A 129 -5.69 -12.54 2.69
CA LEU A 129 -6.76 -11.60 3.01
C LEU A 129 -6.95 -11.57 4.50
N MET A 130 -6.99 -10.36 5.07
CA MET A 130 -7.22 -10.22 6.49
C MET A 130 -8.55 -10.82 6.89
N THR A 131 -8.47 -11.89 7.68
CA THR A 131 -9.61 -12.60 8.24
C THR A 131 -9.60 -12.41 9.74
N TYR A 132 -10.75 -12.06 10.30
CA TYR A 132 -10.92 -11.77 11.72
C TYR A 132 -11.98 -12.67 12.35
N TRP A 133 -11.96 -12.76 13.68
CA TRP A 133 -13.00 -13.37 14.48
C TRP A 133 -13.99 -12.31 14.99
N SER A 134 -15.24 -12.40 14.54
CA SER A 134 -16.30 -11.49 14.98
C SER A 134 -16.89 -11.95 16.31
N ARG A 135 -16.45 -11.40 17.44
CA ARG A 135 -16.97 -11.76 18.79
C ARG A 135 -18.49 -11.74 18.89
N SER A 136 -19.14 -10.71 18.32
CA SER A 136 -20.61 -10.56 18.35
C SER A 136 -21.36 -11.60 17.50
N ARG A 137 -20.74 -12.09 16.43
CA ARG A 137 -21.35 -13.04 15.48
C ARG A 137 -20.85 -14.47 15.67
N SER A 138 -19.84 -14.66 16.53
CA SER A 138 -19.15 -15.94 16.78
C SER A 138 -18.79 -16.68 15.48
N LYS A 139 -18.21 -15.96 14.51
CA LYS A 139 -17.82 -16.50 13.22
C LYS A 139 -16.60 -15.80 12.65
N LEU A 140 -15.92 -16.48 11.73
CA LEU A 140 -14.94 -15.89 10.83
C LEU A 140 -15.57 -14.80 9.96
N TRP A 141 -14.77 -13.79 9.64
CA TRP A 141 -15.13 -12.70 8.77
C TRP A 141 -13.90 -12.24 8.01
N THR A 142 -13.90 -12.44 6.69
CA THR A 142 -12.84 -11.87 5.84
C THR A 142 -13.22 -10.43 5.51
N LYS A 143 -12.34 -9.49 5.84
CA LYS A 143 -12.62 -8.08 5.62
C LYS A 143 -12.78 -7.80 4.13
N GLY A 144 -13.95 -7.28 3.76
CA GLY A 144 -14.30 -6.96 2.38
C GLY A 144 -15.31 -7.92 1.73
N GLU A 145 -15.62 -9.08 2.31
CA GLU A 145 -16.57 -10.05 1.72
C GLU A 145 -17.93 -9.47 1.35
N GLU A 146 -18.47 -8.57 2.18
CA GLU A 146 -19.78 -7.96 1.95
C GLU A 146 -19.69 -6.64 1.18
N SER A 147 -18.58 -5.89 1.33
CA SER A 147 -18.47 -4.51 0.82
C SER A 147 -17.53 -4.34 -0.38
N GLY A 148 -16.76 -5.36 -0.74
CA GLY A 148 -15.67 -5.29 -1.71
C GLY A 148 -14.40 -4.56 -1.21
N HIS A 149 -14.39 -4.07 0.03
CA HIS A 149 -13.26 -3.29 0.58
C HIS A 149 -12.26 -4.19 1.30
N PHE A 150 -11.52 -4.97 0.50
CA PHE A 150 -10.58 -5.97 0.98
C PHE A 150 -9.34 -5.36 1.64
N GLN A 151 -8.73 -6.14 2.55
CA GLN A 151 -7.43 -5.88 3.13
C GLN A 151 -6.48 -6.99 2.73
N HIS A 152 -5.52 -6.67 1.87
CA HIS A 152 -4.48 -7.61 1.44
C HIS A 152 -3.31 -7.53 2.42
N MET A 153 -2.96 -8.65 3.03
CA MET A 153 -1.85 -8.79 3.97
C MET A 153 -0.52 -8.55 3.26
N ILE A 154 0.26 -7.61 3.76
CA ILE A 154 1.65 -7.37 3.33
C ILE A 154 2.62 -8.03 4.32
N SER A 155 2.41 -7.84 5.62
CA SER A 155 3.16 -8.54 6.67
C SER A 155 2.38 -8.59 7.98
N LEU A 156 2.68 -9.59 8.80
CA LEU A 156 2.22 -9.69 10.19
C LEU A 156 3.42 -9.58 11.12
N ILE A 157 3.33 -8.71 12.11
CA ILE A 157 4.37 -8.44 13.09
C ILE A 157 3.75 -8.70 14.46
N ILE A 158 4.40 -9.50 15.28
CA ILE A 158 3.98 -9.69 16.67
C ILE A 158 4.78 -8.74 17.58
N ASP A 159 4.15 -8.21 18.63
CA ASP A 159 4.83 -7.38 19.62
C ASP A 159 5.78 -8.15 20.54
N CYS A 160 6.46 -7.44 21.44
CA CYS A 160 7.60 -7.95 22.21
C CYS A 160 7.23 -9.07 23.19
N ASP A 161 6.00 -9.09 23.66
CA ASP A 161 5.48 -10.04 24.62
C ASP A 161 4.42 -10.98 24.03
N LYS A 162 4.22 -10.91 22.72
CA LYS A 162 3.43 -11.81 21.88
C LYS A 162 1.94 -11.79 22.15
N ASP A 163 1.38 -10.66 22.54
CA ASP A 163 -0.05 -10.51 22.84
C ASP A 163 -0.79 -9.61 21.86
N THR A 164 -0.10 -8.99 20.90
CA THR A 164 -0.73 -8.15 19.88
C THR A 164 -0.08 -8.32 18.51
N ILE A 165 -0.92 -8.48 17.47
CA ILE A 165 -0.50 -8.52 16.07
C ILE A 165 -0.64 -7.11 15.46
N LEU A 166 0.40 -6.64 14.78
CA LEU A 166 0.35 -5.53 13.83
C LEU A 166 0.36 -6.11 12.41
N ALA A 167 -0.75 -5.94 11.69
CA ALA A 167 -0.87 -6.30 10.30
C ALA A 167 -0.62 -5.08 9.41
N LYS A 168 0.44 -5.13 8.60
CA LYS A 168 0.62 -4.19 7.49
C LYS A 168 -0.24 -4.67 6.34
N VAL A 169 -1.17 -3.82 5.91
CA VAL A 169 -2.16 -4.19 4.89
C VAL A 169 -2.22 -3.17 3.78
N ARG A 170 -2.56 -3.62 2.58
CA ARG A 170 -3.04 -2.77 1.51
C ARG A 170 -4.56 -2.77 1.53
N GLN A 171 -5.13 -1.60 1.78
CA GLN A 171 -6.58 -1.41 1.84
C GLN A 171 -7.15 -1.09 0.45
N GLU A 172 -8.24 -1.75 0.08
CA GLU A 172 -9.08 -1.37 -1.06
C GLU A 172 -10.33 -0.62 -0.57
N GLY A 173 -10.59 0.56 -1.10
CA GLY A 173 -11.69 1.43 -0.62
C GLY A 173 -11.53 1.85 0.86
N PRO A 174 -12.58 2.39 1.50
CA PRO A 174 -12.53 2.72 2.92
C PRO A 174 -12.49 1.49 3.82
N ALA A 175 -11.63 1.49 4.84
CA ALA A 175 -11.58 0.41 5.83
C ALA A 175 -12.85 0.40 6.71
N CYS A 176 -13.41 1.59 6.99
CA CYS A 176 -14.57 1.73 7.86
C CYS A 176 -15.89 1.54 7.09
N HIS A 177 -16.87 0.91 7.74
CA HIS A 177 -18.22 0.74 7.21
C HIS A 177 -19.00 2.06 7.07
N THR A 178 -18.55 3.15 7.70
CA THR A 178 -19.12 4.50 7.55
C THR A 178 -18.64 5.21 6.29
N GLY A 179 -17.73 4.60 5.51
CA GLY A 179 -17.09 5.23 4.36
C GLY A 179 -15.81 6.01 4.68
N ASN A 180 -15.41 6.10 5.95
CA ASN A 180 -14.16 6.73 6.34
C ASN A 180 -12.93 5.83 6.04
N PRO A 181 -11.77 6.39 5.69
CA PRO A 181 -10.54 5.63 5.44
C PRO A 181 -10.13 4.75 6.62
N THR A 182 -10.21 5.29 7.84
CA THR A 182 -9.91 4.61 9.11
C THR A 182 -11.15 4.56 10.02
N CYS A 183 -11.21 3.61 10.94
CA CYS A 183 -12.15 3.59 12.06
C CYS A 183 -11.83 4.67 13.12
N PHE A 184 -10.59 5.18 13.18
CA PHE A 184 -10.12 6.15 14.16
C PHE A 184 -10.29 7.60 13.69
N PHE A 185 -11.45 7.92 13.12
CA PHE A 185 -11.72 9.24 12.49
C PHE A 185 -12.28 10.29 13.45
N THR A 186 -12.59 9.94 14.70
CA THR A 186 -13.15 10.86 15.70
C THR A 186 -12.16 11.08 16.83
N SER A 187 -11.78 12.33 17.08
CA SER A 187 -10.87 12.71 18.16
C SER A 187 -11.61 12.83 19.51
N ILE A 188 -11.04 12.27 20.57
CA ILE A 188 -11.53 12.43 21.96
C ILE A 188 -10.91 13.67 22.60
N VAL A 189 -9.62 13.92 22.31
CA VAL A 189 -8.86 15.09 22.74
C VAL A 189 -8.02 15.53 21.56
N GLU A 190 -8.13 16.80 21.17
CA GLU A 190 -7.23 17.37 20.17
C GLU A 190 -5.81 17.43 20.74
N GLY A 191 -4.92 16.62 20.18
CA GLY A 191 -3.48 16.73 20.43
C GLY A 191 -2.86 17.87 19.62
N GLU A 192 -1.60 18.21 19.93
CA GLU A 192 -0.81 19.03 19.01
C GLU A 192 -0.75 18.31 17.66
N LYS A 193 -1.04 19.04 16.58
CA LYS A 193 -0.86 18.49 15.22
C LYS A 193 0.62 18.13 15.06
N SER A 194 0.94 16.85 15.20
CA SER A 194 2.23 16.32 14.78
C SER A 194 2.35 16.56 13.28
N ALA A 195 3.04 17.62 12.90
CA ALA A 195 3.36 17.94 11.53
C ALA A 195 4.41 16.95 11.03
N SER A 196 4.00 15.71 10.77
CA SER A 196 4.80 14.86 9.90
C SER A 196 4.89 15.58 8.55
N ILE A 197 6.07 15.60 7.94
CA ILE A 197 6.25 16.24 6.64
C ILE A 197 5.24 15.69 5.61
N ARG A 198 4.93 14.39 5.70
CA ARG A 198 3.90 13.75 4.89
C ARG A 198 2.54 14.44 5.04
N ASN A 199 2.04 14.57 6.27
CA ASN A 199 0.72 15.15 6.53
C ASN A 199 0.66 16.61 6.03
N VAL A 200 1.73 17.38 6.25
CA VAL A 200 1.80 18.76 5.77
C VAL A 200 1.74 18.82 4.24
N LEU A 201 2.55 18.02 3.55
CA LEU A 201 2.58 17.99 2.09
C LEU A 201 1.24 17.48 1.50
N GLU A 202 0.65 16.44 2.08
CA GLU A 202 -0.65 15.92 1.67
C GLU A 202 -1.79 16.92 1.91
N ASP A 203 -1.82 17.60 3.06
CA ASP A 203 -2.86 18.57 3.39
C ASP A 203 -2.78 19.80 2.48
N VAL A 204 -1.56 20.31 2.22
CA VAL A 204 -1.36 21.41 1.27
C VAL A 204 -1.77 20.98 -0.14
N TYR A 205 -1.39 19.78 -0.58
CA TYR A 205 -1.80 19.24 -1.87
C TYR A 205 -3.32 19.08 -1.99
N LYS A 206 -4.01 18.58 -0.95
CA LYS A 206 -5.47 18.47 -0.91
C LYS A 206 -6.14 19.84 -1.09
N VAL A 207 -5.63 20.88 -0.42
CA VAL A 207 -6.14 22.25 -0.59
C VAL A 207 -5.92 22.77 -2.02
N ILE A 208 -4.76 22.49 -2.62
CA ILE A 208 -4.45 22.87 -4.00
C ILE A 208 -5.40 22.17 -4.98
N ALA A 209 -5.57 20.85 -4.83
CA ALA A 209 -6.44 20.04 -5.66
C ALA A 209 -7.92 20.44 -5.51
N ASP A 210 -8.37 20.69 -4.28
CA ASP A 210 -9.72 21.19 -4.01
C ASP A 210 -9.96 22.54 -4.70
N ARG A 211 -9.03 23.49 -4.60
CA ARG A 211 -9.15 24.79 -5.29
C ARG A 211 -9.27 24.69 -6.80
N LYS A 212 -8.72 23.64 -7.42
CA LYS A 212 -8.85 23.40 -8.86
C LYS A 212 -10.28 22.98 -9.23
N VAL A 213 -10.93 22.19 -8.39
CA VAL A 213 -12.29 21.67 -8.61
C VAL A 213 -13.37 22.63 -8.09
N ASN A 214 -13.08 23.28 -6.97
CA ASN A 214 -13.93 24.21 -6.24
C ASN A 214 -13.23 25.59 -6.13
N PRO A 215 -13.25 26.41 -7.21
CA PRO A 215 -12.53 27.68 -7.22
C PRO A 215 -12.97 28.64 -6.12
N LYS A 216 -12.01 29.34 -5.52
CA LYS A 216 -12.26 30.40 -4.55
C LYS A 216 -11.74 31.73 -5.07
N GLU A 217 -12.63 32.70 -5.22
CA GLU A 217 -12.27 34.04 -5.68
C GLU A 217 -11.17 34.67 -4.80
N GLY A 218 -10.19 35.31 -5.44
CA GLY A 218 -9.05 35.94 -4.77
C GLY A 218 -7.95 34.97 -4.28
N SER A 219 -8.10 33.66 -4.51
CA SER A 219 -7.08 32.67 -4.17
C SER A 219 -5.88 32.72 -5.12
N TYR A 220 -4.67 32.77 -4.56
CA TYR A 220 -3.42 32.70 -5.35
C TYR A 220 -3.32 31.43 -6.19
N THR A 221 -3.76 30.28 -5.67
CA THR A 221 -3.74 29.01 -6.41
C THR A 221 -4.65 29.07 -7.63
N ASN A 222 -5.83 29.71 -7.52
CA ASN A 222 -6.73 29.87 -8.65
C ASN A 222 -6.13 30.79 -9.71
N TYR A 223 -5.48 31.90 -9.31
CA TYR A 223 -4.72 32.73 -10.24
C TYR A 223 -3.65 31.95 -11.03
N LEU A 224 -2.93 31.03 -10.40
CA LEU A 224 -1.95 30.18 -11.08
C LEU A 224 -2.62 29.25 -12.11
N PHE A 225 -3.72 28.59 -11.74
CA PHE A 225 -4.46 27.72 -12.66
C PHE A 225 -5.08 28.51 -13.83
N ASP A 226 -5.72 29.65 -13.55
CA ASP A 226 -6.35 30.51 -14.56
C ASP A 226 -5.33 31.09 -15.55
N SER A 227 -4.10 31.31 -15.09
CA SER A 227 -2.98 31.77 -15.92
C SER A 227 -2.35 30.67 -16.79
N GLY A 228 -2.70 29.41 -16.56
CA GLY A 228 -2.26 28.26 -17.34
C GLY A 228 -0.86 27.73 -17.00
N VAL A 229 -0.52 26.62 -17.65
CA VAL A 229 0.70 25.82 -17.37
C VAL A 229 2.00 26.63 -17.47
N ASP A 230 2.12 27.56 -18.42
CA ASP A 230 3.34 28.36 -18.60
C ASP A 230 3.64 29.24 -17.39
N LYS A 231 2.60 29.78 -16.74
CA LYS A 231 2.76 30.57 -15.50
C LYS A 231 3.23 29.69 -14.35
N ILE A 232 2.67 28.49 -14.23
CA ILE A 232 3.06 27.50 -13.21
C ILE A 232 4.53 27.10 -13.40
N LEU A 233 4.91 26.74 -14.63
CA LEU A 233 6.29 26.34 -14.97
C LEU A 233 7.28 27.48 -14.71
N LYS A 234 6.90 28.73 -15.04
CA LYS A 234 7.72 29.90 -14.73
C LYS A 234 7.99 30.01 -13.23
N LYS A 235 6.97 29.86 -12.38
CA LYS A 235 7.16 29.87 -10.91
C LYS A 235 8.06 28.73 -10.45
N VAL A 236 7.82 27.49 -10.90
CA VAL A 236 8.69 26.35 -10.55
C VAL A 236 10.16 26.62 -10.90
N GLY A 237 10.44 27.21 -12.07
CA GLY A 237 11.80 27.55 -12.48
C GLY A 237 12.42 28.73 -11.70
N GLU A 238 11.61 29.74 -11.35
CA GLU A 238 12.02 30.85 -10.48
C GLU A 238 12.46 30.31 -9.11
N GLU A 239 11.59 29.57 -8.42
CA GLU A 239 11.88 29.05 -7.08
C GLU A 239 13.09 28.10 -7.07
N ALA A 240 13.23 27.27 -8.12
CA ALA A 240 14.40 26.39 -8.26
C ALA A 240 15.72 27.19 -8.36
N THR A 241 15.68 28.33 -9.06
CA THR A 241 16.84 29.22 -9.18
C THR A 241 17.11 29.95 -7.87
N GLU A 242 16.06 30.36 -7.17
CA GLU A 242 16.15 31.04 -5.87
C GLU A 242 16.74 30.10 -4.79
N ILE A 243 16.40 28.81 -4.80
CA ILE A 243 17.08 27.81 -3.95
C ILE A 243 18.59 27.79 -4.20
N VAL A 244 19.03 27.79 -5.47
CA VAL A 244 20.46 27.76 -5.83
C VAL A 244 21.16 29.03 -5.33
N ILE A 245 20.50 30.19 -5.42
CA ILE A 245 21.05 31.46 -4.94
C ILE A 245 21.11 31.44 -3.40
N ALA A 246 20.02 31.10 -2.72
CA ALA A 246 19.92 31.05 -1.27
C ALA A 246 20.93 30.06 -0.66
N ALA A 247 21.17 28.91 -1.31
CA ALA A 247 22.17 27.93 -0.86
C ALA A 247 23.61 28.45 -0.90
N LYS A 248 23.90 29.51 -1.66
CA LYS A 248 25.23 30.16 -1.67
C LYS A 248 25.37 31.26 -0.63
N ASN A 249 24.26 31.72 -0.04
CA ASN A 249 24.28 32.78 0.95
C ASN A 249 24.79 32.24 2.31
N PRO A 250 25.48 33.04 3.12
CA PRO A 250 25.94 32.62 4.45
C PRO A 250 24.79 32.37 5.45
N ASP A 251 23.62 32.98 5.21
CA ASP A 251 22.42 32.84 6.04
C ASP A 251 21.48 31.77 5.48
N ASN A 252 21.18 30.77 6.30
CA ASN A 252 20.28 29.67 5.98
C ASN A 252 18.80 29.98 6.29
N SER A 253 18.45 31.25 6.57
CA SER A 253 17.04 31.63 6.75
C SER A 253 16.26 31.55 5.44
N GLU A 254 16.83 32.04 4.33
CA GLU A 254 16.18 32.16 3.02
C GLU A 254 15.91 30.79 2.39
N ILE A 255 16.87 29.86 2.45
CA ILE A 255 16.76 28.55 1.79
C ILE A 255 15.51 27.76 2.22
N LYS A 256 15.05 27.95 3.46
CA LYS A 256 13.83 27.29 3.97
C LYS A 256 12.58 27.79 3.27
N TYR A 257 12.52 29.10 2.99
CA TYR A 257 11.41 29.73 2.29
C TYR A 257 11.41 29.32 0.82
N GLU A 258 12.56 29.36 0.15
CA GLU A 258 12.67 29.00 -1.26
C GLU A 258 12.34 27.52 -1.51
N ILE A 259 12.79 26.62 -0.62
CA ILE A 259 12.41 25.20 -0.71
C ILE A 259 10.91 25.02 -0.49
N ALA A 260 10.31 25.74 0.47
CA ALA A 260 8.88 25.66 0.71
C ALA A 260 8.06 26.17 -0.49
N ASP A 261 8.46 27.28 -1.11
CA ASP A 261 7.75 27.85 -2.24
C ASP A 261 7.94 27.01 -3.52
N PHE A 262 9.13 26.45 -3.71
CA PHE A 262 9.37 25.45 -4.76
C PHE A 262 8.45 24.25 -4.62
N LEU A 263 8.35 23.66 -3.40
CA LEU A 263 7.48 22.52 -3.15
C LEU A 263 6.00 22.88 -3.38
N TYR A 264 5.57 24.09 -2.98
CA TYR A 264 4.22 24.56 -3.24
C TYR A 264 3.92 24.64 -4.74
N HIS A 265 4.78 25.29 -5.53
CA HIS A 265 4.60 25.42 -6.97
C HIS A 265 4.73 24.08 -7.71
N ALA A 266 5.60 23.18 -7.22
CA ALA A 266 5.67 21.80 -7.71
C ALA A 266 4.35 21.06 -7.46
N MET A 267 3.73 21.22 -6.28
CA MET A 267 2.41 20.64 -5.98
C MET A 267 1.29 21.22 -6.87
N VAL A 268 1.35 22.52 -7.21
CA VAL A 268 0.41 23.11 -8.20
C VAL A 268 0.61 22.46 -9.58
N LEU A 269 1.85 22.25 -10.01
CA LEU A 269 2.15 21.54 -11.26
C LEU A 269 1.69 20.07 -11.22
N MET A 270 1.89 19.39 -10.09
CA MET A 270 1.41 18.02 -9.86
C MET A 270 -0.12 17.95 -10.02
N ALA A 271 -0.86 18.84 -9.36
CA ALA A 271 -2.32 18.94 -9.52
C ALA A 271 -2.74 19.33 -10.94
N GLU A 272 -1.92 20.11 -11.65
CA GLU A 272 -2.14 20.42 -13.06
C GLU A 272 -2.01 19.20 -13.96
N LYS A 273 -1.07 18.30 -13.65
CA LYS A 273 -0.79 17.08 -14.43
C LYS A 273 -1.48 15.82 -13.91
N GLY A 274 -2.20 15.89 -12.80
CA GLY A 274 -2.86 14.73 -12.19
C GLY A 274 -1.88 13.75 -11.51
N VAL A 275 -0.72 14.24 -11.08
CA VAL A 275 0.31 13.44 -10.38
C VAL A 275 0.14 13.59 -8.87
N THR A 276 0.29 12.49 -8.12
CA THR A 276 0.10 12.42 -6.66
C THR A 276 1.42 12.25 -5.89
N TRP A 277 1.40 12.56 -4.60
CA TRP A 277 2.55 12.30 -3.71
C TRP A 277 2.90 10.81 -3.61
N ASP A 278 1.90 9.92 -3.67
CA ASP A 278 2.15 8.47 -3.66
C ASP A 278 2.93 8.00 -4.89
N GLU A 279 2.64 8.55 -6.08
CA GLU A 279 3.40 8.25 -7.30
C GLU A 279 4.84 8.77 -7.23
N ILE A 280 5.03 9.99 -6.70
CA ILE A 280 6.37 10.56 -6.49
C ILE A 280 7.16 9.74 -5.46
N ALA A 281 6.51 9.31 -4.37
CA ALA A 281 7.12 8.47 -3.35
C ALA A 281 7.52 7.10 -3.92
N ASP A 282 6.63 6.46 -4.68
CA ASP A 282 6.90 5.18 -5.34
C ASP A 282 8.10 5.29 -6.31
N GLU A 283 8.23 6.41 -7.04
CA GLU A 283 9.35 6.66 -7.96
C GLU A 283 10.66 6.97 -7.20
N LEU A 284 10.61 7.71 -6.10
CA LEU A 284 11.78 7.97 -5.26
C LEU A 284 12.28 6.68 -4.58
N ALA A 285 11.36 5.84 -4.10
CA ALA A 285 11.68 4.58 -3.45
C ALA A 285 12.43 3.59 -4.36
N ARG A 286 12.31 3.72 -5.70
CA ARG A 286 13.11 2.92 -6.65
C ARG A 286 14.59 3.28 -6.67
N ARG A 287 14.99 4.37 -6.00
CA ARG A 287 16.37 4.88 -5.97
C ARG A 287 17.11 4.53 -4.69
N GLU A 288 16.39 4.03 -3.67
CA GLU A 288 16.97 3.41 -2.47
C GLU A 288 17.44 1.99 -2.77
#